data_AF-A0A9W9ZKQ4-F1
#
_entry.id   AF-A0A9W9ZKQ4-F1
#
_cell.length_a   1.000
_cell.length_b   1.000
_cell.length_c   1.000
_cell.angle_alpha   90.00
_cell.angle_beta   90.00
_cell.angle_gamma   90.00
#
_symmetry.space_group_name_H-M   'P 1'
#
loop_
_entity.id
_entity.type
_entity.pdbx_description
1 polymer ?
#
loop_
_entity_poly.entity_id
_entity_poly.type
_entity_poly.pdbx_seq_one_letter_code
_entity_poly.pdbx_strand_id
1 'polypeptide(L)'
;MGENNFTVSYSSIASNHVWNVSYSSCCWISSLARYADKSWLVSTKLDLTPRSDNGKINSSPVSRSPAIFRFHEGCKQSLRIPVEDPDGDVVKCRWASQIESNIQSDSFPYGVLDEENCVLNYGGGSGTAGTYAVTLTLEDFPAGTTDFQNARPFSNVGLQFLVIISGQSGSCDDKPVFTDSTPQDGECSEVQIGSVYKAVIEVQLADFGK
;
A
#
# COMPACT_ATOMS: atom_id res chain seq x y z
N MET A 1 8.96 -13.56 4.33
CA MET A 1 8.34 -12.31 4.82
C MET A 1 6.95 -12.27 4.20
N GLY A 2 5.83 -12.42 4.90
CA GLY A 2 5.55 -12.59 6.31
C GLY A 2 4.03 -12.57 6.44
N GLU A 3 3.33 -13.56 5.87
CA GLU A 3 1.91 -13.76 6.16
C GLU A 3 1.80 -14.56 7.45
N ASN A 4 1.80 -13.86 8.58
CA ASN A 4 1.26 -14.41 9.81
C ASN A 4 -0.12 -13.77 9.99
N ASN A 5 -1.17 -14.58 9.94
CA ASN A 5 -2.51 -14.11 10.29
C ASN A 5 -2.63 -14.16 11.81
N PHE A 6 -2.88 -13.00 12.43
CA PHE A 6 -3.13 -12.88 13.85
C PHE A 6 -4.60 -12.52 14.06
N THR A 7 -5.37 -13.44 14.65
CA THR A 7 -6.74 -13.14 15.06
C THR A 7 -6.73 -12.61 16.49
N VAL A 8 -7.22 -11.39 16.69
CA VAL A 8 -7.44 -10.80 18.01
C VAL A 8 -8.92 -10.46 18.14
N SER A 9 -9.53 -10.93 19.23
CA SER A 9 -10.94 -10.69 19.52
C SER A 9 -11.10 -9.60 20.58
N TYR A 10 -11.91 -8.60 20.28
CA TYR A 10 -12.23 -7.51 21.19
C TYR A 10 -13.71 -7.56 21.60
N SER A 11 -14.02 -7.16 22.84
CA SER A 11 -15.41 -7.07 23.32
C SER A 11 -16.01 -5.72 22.94
N SER A 12 -17.17 -5.75 22.27
CA SER A 12 -17.96 -4.54 21.96
C SER A 12 -18.65 -3.93 23.19
N ILE A 13 -18.57 -4.56 24.37
CA ILE A 13 -19.18 -4.09 25.63
C ILE A 13 -18.17 -3.25 26.45
N ALA A 14 -16.94 -3.11 25.98
CA ALA A 14 -15.94 -2.25 26.63
C ALA A 14 -16.36 -0.77 26.56
N SER A 15 -16.06 0.02 27.58
CA SER A 15 -16.34 1.47 27.61
C SER A 15 -15.51 2.28 26.62
N ASN A 16 -14.46 1.69 26.04
CA ASN A 16 -13.69 2.24 24.94
C ASN A 16 -13.82 1.31 23.72
N HIS A 17 -14.26 1.87 22.60
CA HIS A 17 -14.42 1.16 21.33
C HIS A 17 -13.26 1.37 20.37
N VAL A 18 -12.30 2.24 20.71
CA VAL A 18 -11.12 2.52 19.89
C VAL A 18 -9.96 1.65 20.34
N TRP A 19 -9.41 0.89 19.41
CA TRP A 19 -8.28 -0.01 19.63
C TRP A 19 -7.13 0.30 18.67
N ASN A 20 -5.91 0.18 19.19
CA ASN A 20 -4.70 0.17 18.38
C ASN A 20 -4.11 -1.24 18.43
N VAL A 21 -3.98 -1.87 17.27
CA VAL A 21 -3.36 -3.17 17.07
C VAL A 21 -2.04 -2.94 16.39
N SER A 22 -0.96 -3.49 16.93
CA SER A 22 0.36 -3.25 16.39
C SER A 22 1.22 -4.49 16.36
N TYR A 23 2.06 -4.56 15.33
CA TYR A 23 3.14 -5.51 15.23
C TYR A 23 4.45 -4.74 15.05
N SER A 24 5.49 -5.11 15.79
CA SER A 24 6.76 -4.37 15.78
C SER A 24 7.92 -5.29 16.07
N SER A 25 9.09 -4.93 15.53
CA SER A 25 10.35 -5.54 15.93
C SER A 25 11.49 -4.54 15.75
N CYS A 26 12.64 -4.92 16.28
CA CYS A 26 13.91 -4.51 15.74
C CYS A 26 14.34 -5.63 14.73
N CYS A 27 14.81 -5.40 13.52
CA CYS A 27 15.04 -4.14 12.84
C CYS A 27 14.57 -4.24 11.39
N TRP A 28 14.46 -3.07 10.76
CA TRP A 28 14.58 -2.96 9.32
C TRP A 28 15.90 -3.57 8.85
N ILE A 29 15.93 -4.06 7.62
CA ILE A 29 17.12 -4.68 7.04
C ILE A 29 18.31 -3.70 7.00
N SER A 30 19.52 -4.22 7.23
CA SER A 30 20.75 -3.39 7.31
C SER A 30 21.14 -2.73 5.98
N SER A 31 20.63 -3.25 4.85
CA SER A 31 20.90 -2.72 3.52
C SER A 31 20.02 -1.54 3.10
N LEU A 32 19.17 -1.01 4.00
CA LEU A 32 18.37 0.17 3.66
C LEU A 32 19.27 1.40 3.52
N ALA A 33 19.05 2.19 2.48
CA ALA A 33 19.72 3.46 2.26
C ALA A 33 19.32 4.52 3.32
N ARG A 34 18.18 4.35 3.97
CA ARG A 34 17.70 5.15 5.10
C ARG A 34 17.13 4.25 6.18
N TYR A 35 17.34 4.62 7.44
CA TYR A 35 16.80 3.89 8.60
C TYR A 35 17.21 2.41 8.70
N ALA A 36 18.38 2.05 8.15
CA ALA A 36 18.99 0.73 8.38
C ALA A 36 19.09 0.43 9.89
N ASP A 37 18.82 -0.82 10.25
CA ASP A 37 18.88 -1.35 11.61
C ASP A 37 17.99 -0.62 12.63
N LYS A 38 17.06 0.25 12.18
CA LYS A 38 16.06 0.88 13.05
C LYS A 38 14.89 -0.07 13.32
N SER A 39 14.21 0.13 14.44
CA SER A 39 12.96 -0.56 14.71
C SER A 39 11.89 -0.21 13.68
N TRP A 40 11.00 -1.16 13.41
CA TRP A 40 9.81 -0.95 12.60
C TRP A 40 8.56 -1.23 13.44
N LEU A 41 7.46 -0.64 13.03
CA LEU A 41 6.13 -0.81 13.61
C LEU A 41 5.12 -0.79 12.48
N VAL A 42 4.16 -1.69 12.50
CA VAL A 42 2.95 -1.63 11.70
C VAL A 42 1.81 -1.51 12.69
N SER A 43 1.09 -0.39 12.64
CA SER A 43 -0.04 -0.13 13.54
C SER A 43 -1.32 0.05 12.76
N THR A 44 -2.40 -0.50 13.30
CA THR A 44 -3.76 -0.34 12.81
C THR A 44 -4.63 0.21 13.92
N LYS A 45 -5.38 1.26 13.63
CA LYS A 45 -6.38 1.83 14.55
C LYS A 45 -7.77 1.49 14.04
N LEU A 46 -8.62 0.98 14.93
CA LEU A 46 -9.98 0.59 14.62
C LEU A 46 -10.95 1.15 15.66
N ASP A 47 -12.14 1.53 15.22
CA ASP A 47 -13.25 2.00 16.06
C ASP A 47 -14.41 1.02 15.92
N LEU A 48 -14.71 0.29 17.00
CA LEU A 48 -15.80 -0.68 17.05
C LEU A 48 -17.16 -0.02 17.33
N THR A 49 -17.23 1.31 17.38
CA THR A 49 -18.51 2.01 17.50
C THR A 49 -19.31 1.81 16.21
N PRO A 50 -20.59 1.38 16.30
CA PRO A 50 -21.44 1.32 15.12
C PRO A 50 -21.50 2.67 14.41
N ARG A 51 -21.31 2.65 13.09
CA ARG A 51 -21.28 3.85 12.26
C ARG A 51 -22.66 4.51 12.24
N SER A 52 -22.68 5.83 12.14
CA SER A 52 -23.92 6.60 12.10
C SER A 52 -24.71 6.46 10.80
N ASP A 53 -24.04 6.09 9.70
CA ASP A 53 -24.61 6.02 8.36
C ASP A 53 -25.34 4.70 8.07
N ASN A 54 -24.81 3.57 8.57
CA ASN A 54 -25.36 2.24 8.29
C ASN A 54 -25.62 1.38 9.54
N GLY A 55 -25.26 1.85 10.74
CA GLY A 55 -25.48 1.16 12.02
C GLY A 55 -24.62 -0.08 12.23
N LYS A 56 -23.65 -0.36 11.36
CA LYS A 56 -22.73 -1.51 11.44
C LYS A 56 -21.37 -1.05 11.96
N ILE A 57 -20.59 -2.00 12.48
CA ILE A 57 -19.17 -1.77 12.76
C ILE A 57 -18.44 -1.67 11.43
N ASN A 58 -17.46 -0.77 11.36
CA ASN A 58 -16.64 -0.55 10.17
C ASN A 58 -15.72 -1.74 9.85
N SER A 59 -15.56 -2.03 8.57
CA SER A 59 -14.61 -2.99 8.01
C SER A 59 -13.46 -2.21 7.39
N SER A 60 -12.28 -2.27 8.01
CA SER A 60 -11.09 -1.54 7.55
C SER A 60 -10.64 -1.92 6.12
N PRO A 61 -9.95 -1.00 5.42
CA PRO A 61 -9.49 -1.25 4.07
C PRO A 61 -8.40 -2.32 4.04
N VAL A 62 -8.36 -3.05 2.94
CA VAL A 62 -7.37 -4.09 2.67
C VAL A 62 -6.50 -3.70 1.47
N SER A 63 -5.23 -4.08 1.53
CA SER A 63 -4.30 -3.92 0.41
C SER A 63 -3.62 -5.24 0.11
N ARG A 64 -3.53 -5.55 -1.19
CA ARG A 64 -2.79 -6.71 -1.72
C ARG A 64 -1.46 -6.29 -2.34
N SER A 65 -0.83 -5.25 -1.78
CA SER A 65 0.43 -4.71 -2.29
C SER A 65 1.56 -5.75 -2.19
N PRO A 66 2.37 -5.94 -3.24
CA PRO A 66 3.64 -6.65 -3.15
C PRO A 66 4.54 -6.09 -2.03
N ALA A 67 5.32 -6.98 -1.42
CA ALA A 67 6.30 -6.59 -0.41
C ALA A 67 7.52 -5.84 -0.99
N ILE A 68 7.77 -5.96 -2.30
CA ILE A 68 8.94 -5.37 -2.96
C ILE A 68 8.54 -4.84 -4.35
N PHE A 69 8.88 -3.58 -4.61
CA PHE A 69 8.82 -2.96 -5.92
C PHE A 69 10.22 -2.61 -6.41
N ARG A 70 10.43 -2.71 -7.73
CA ARG A 70 11.72 -2.44 -8.35
C ARG A 70 11.60 -1.28 -9.30
N PHE A 71 12.42 -0.26 -9.07
CA PHE A 71 12.58 0.88 -9.94
C PHE A 71 13.98 0.93 -10.54
N HIS A 72 14.13 1.73 -11.58
CA HIS A 72 15.38 2.00 -12.26
C HIS A 72 15.72 3.47 -12.09
N GLU A 73 16.94 3.71 -11.63
CA GLU A 73 17.50 5.06 -11.55
C GLU A 73 17.43 5.76 -12.92
N GLY A 74 17.08 7.05 -12.92
CA GLY A 74 16.91 7.81 -14.16
C GLY A 74 15.53 7.67 -14.83
N CYS A 75 14.70 6.71 -14.40
CA CYS A 75 13.43 6.41 -15.05
C CYS A 75 12.23 6.79 -14.17
N LYS A 76 11.32 7.59 -14.73
CA LYS A 76 10.06 7.91 -14.06
C LYS A 76 9.20 6.66 -13.97
N GLN A 77 8.74 6.34 -12.77
CA GLN A 77 7.89 5.18 -12.52
C GLN A 77 6.83 5.52 -11.48
N SER A 78 5.64 4.95 -11.65
CA SER A 78 4.53 5.12 -10.72
C SER A 78 4.03 3.76 -10.28
N LEU A 79 3.62 3.69 -9.02
CA LEU A 79 3.04 2.51 -8.40
C LEU A 79 1.67 2.90 -7.84
N ARG A 80 0.61 2.29 -8.37
CA ARG A 80 -0.70 2.33 -7.74
C ARG A 80 -0.74 1.27 -6.64
N ILE A 81 -1.04 1.70 -5.42
CA ILE A 81 -1.24 0.79 -4.29
C ILE A 81 -2.65 0.21 -4.44
N PRO A 82 -2.80 -1.12 -4.55
CA PRO A 82 -4.12 -1.72 -4.62
C PRO A 82 -4.81 -1.56 -3.27
N VAL A 83 -5.93 -0.87 -3.23
CA VAL A 83 -6.75 -0.65 -2.03
C VAL A 83 -8.18 -1.05 -2.33
N GLU A 84 -8.81 -1.72 -1.37
CA GLU A 84 -10.20 -2.15 -1.45
C GLU A 84 -10.80 -2.00 -0.06
N ASP A 85 -12.03 -1.48 0.02
CA ASP A 85 -12.77 -1.35 1.26
C ASP A 85 -14.03 -2.23 1.22
N PRO A 86 -14.21 -3.17 2.16
CA PRO A 86 -15.37 -4.06 2.15
C PRO A 86 -16.73 -3.38 2.32
N ASP A 87 -16.78 -2.20 2.93
CA ASP A 87 -18.00 -1.42 3.12
C ASP A 87 -18.27 -0.44 1.96
N GLY A 88 -17.36 -0.36 0.98
CA GLY A 88 -17.46 0.54 -0.17
C GLY A 88 -17.06 1.98 0.15
N ASP A 89 -16.29 2.18 1.22
CA ASP A 89 -15.76 3.48 1.61
C ASP A 89 -14.64 3.96 0.69
N VAL A 90 -14.40 5.27 0.70
CA VAL A 90 -13.30 5.89 -0.06
C VAL A 90 -12.01 5.73 0.74
N VAL A 91 -11.00 5.11 0.14
CA VAL A 91 -9.70 4.91 0.78
C VAL A 91 -8.70 5.95 0.29
N LYS A 92 -8.07 6.66 1.23
CA LYS A 92 -6.88 7.47 0.98
C LYS A 92 -5.63 6.83 1.57
N CYS A 93 -4.50 7.20 1.01
CA CYS A 93 -3.19 6.81 1.52
C CYS A 93 -2.46 8.06 1.98
N ARG A 94 -1.68 7.94 3.05
CA ARG A 94 -0.72 8.98 3.44
C ARG A 94 0.55 8.34 3.93
N TRP A 95 1.62 9.14 4.04
CA TRP A 95 2.82 8.67 4.72
C TRP A 95 2.50 8.36 6.19
N ALA A 96 2.99 7.21 6.67
CA ALA A 96 2.88 6.86 8.07
C ALA A 96 3.73 7.84 8.91
N SER A 97 3.19 8.26 10.04
CA SER A 97 3.93 9.05 11.01
C SER A 97 4.98 8.21 11.73
N GLN A 98 5.88 8.88 12.46
CA GLN A 98 6.87 8.20 13.29
C GLN A 98 6.25 7.30 14.36
N ILE A 99 5.08 7.70 14.90
CA ILE A 99 4.37 6.92 15.92
C ILE A 99 3.71 5.68 15.30
N GLU A 100 3.41 5.70 14.01
CA GLU A 100 2.78 4.57 13.30
C GLU A 100 3.80 3.59 12.69
N SER A 101 5.04 4.04 12.43
CA SER A 101 6.04 3.24 11.70
C SER A 101 7.41 3.09 12.37
N ASN A 102 7.67 3.79 13.48
CA ASN A 102 8.97 3.98 14.13
C ASN A 102 10.03 4.76 13.31
N ILE A 103 9.74 5.17 12.08
CA ILE A 103 10.63 5.98 11.23
C ILE A 103 9.88 7.21 10.72
N GLN A 104 10.59 8.27 10.30
CA GLN A 104 9.93 9.46 9.80
C GLN A 104 9.28 9.20 8.42
N SER A 105 8.34 10.06 8.04
CA SER A 105 7.64 10.03 6.76
C SER A 105 8.53 10.33 5.54
N ASP A 106 9.84 10.49 5.72
CA ASP A 106 10.85 10.72 4.67
C ASP A 106 11.66 9.44 4.35
N SER A 107 11.09 8.27 4.65
CA SER A 107 11.69 6.95 4.45
C SER A 107 12.00 6.65 2.97
N PHE A 108 11.22 7.22 2.06
CA PHE A 108 11.48 7.24 0.62
C PHE A 108 11.48 8.67 0.05
N PRO A 109 12.62 9.38 0.09
CA PRO A 109 12.70 10.82 -0.22
C PRO A 109 12.53 11.17 -1.71
N TYR A 110 12.49 10.17 -2.59
CA TYR A 110 12.35 10.36 -4.03
C TYR A 110 10.92 10.11 -4.53
N GLY A 111 10.02 9.73 -3.62
CA GLY A 111 8.62 9.48 -3.90
C GLY A 111 7.74 10.67 -3.62
N VAL A 112 6.79 10.94 -4.50
CA VAL A 112 5.66 11.84 -4.27
C VAL A 112 4.39 10.99 -4.27
N LEU A 113 3.67 10.99 -3.16
CA LEU A 113 2.43 10.25 -3.01
C LEU A 113 1.25 11.13 -3.45
N ASP A 114 0.50 10.67 -4.44
CA ASP A 114 -0.89 11.08 -4.61
C ASP A 114 -1.73 10.36 -3.56
N GLU A 115 -2.06 11.08 -2.49
CA GLU A 115 -2.76 10.54 -1.34
C GLU A 115 -4.20 10.12 -1.64
N GLU A 116 -4.84 10.77 -2.61
CA GLU A 116 -6.25 10.52 -2.95
C GLU A 116 -6.39 9.28 -3.83
N ASN A 117 -5.48 9.11 -4.79
CA ASN A 117 -5.51 7.96 -5.69
C ASN A 117 -4.61 6.80 -5.22
N CYS A 118 -3.92 6.96 -4.09
CA CYS A 118 -2.94 6.01 -3.58
C CYS A 118 -1.85 5.65 -4.61
N VAL A 119 -1.31 6.65 -5.31
CA VAL A 119 -0.28 6.47 -6.34
C VAL A 119 1.05 7.04 -5.88
N LEU A 120 2.05 6.19 -5.68
CA LEU A 120 3.41 6.59 -5.38
C LEU A 120 4.17 6.85 -6.68
N ASN A 121 4.64 8.09 -6.87
CA ASN A 121 5.37 8.52 -8.06
C ASN A 121 6.85 8.71 -7.75
N TYR A 122 7.72 8.06 -8.51
CA TYR A 122 9.16 8.25 -8.49
C TYR A 122 9.61 9.06 -9.71
N GLY A 123 10.35 10.15 -9.47
CA GLY A 123 10.69 11.14 -10.48
C GLY A 123 11.85 10.77 -11.43
N GLY A 124 12.53 9.64 -11.24
CA GLY A 124 13.66 9.22 -12.08
C GLY A 124 14.94 10.03 -11.85
N GLY A 125 15.26 10.38 -10.60
CA GLY A 125 16.50 11.11 -10.28
C GLY A 125 17.76 10.25 -10.37
N SER A 126 18.93 10.88 -10.52
CA SER A 126 20.25 10.25 -10.43
C SER A 126 20.76 10.14 -8.98
N GLY A 127 21.61 9.17 -8.67
CA GLY A 127 22.15 8.97 -7.32
C GLY A 127 21.10 8.47 -6.32
N THR A 128 20.11 7.73 -6.81
CA THR A 128 18.98 7.20 -6.04
C THR A 128 19.02 5.68 -5.90
N ALA A 129 20.02 5.01 -6.49
CA ALA A 129 20.21 3.58 -6.33
C ALA A 129 20.31 3.16 -4.86
N GLY A 130 19.56 2.14 -4.46
CA GLY A 130 19.49 1.70 -3.08
C GLY A 130 18.18 0.98 -2.76
N THR A 131 18.07 0.47 -1.53
CA THR A 131 16.82 -0.10 -1.01
C THR A 131 16.21 0.85 0.01
N TYR A 132 14.92 1.12 -0.11
CA TYR A 132 14.19 2.04 0.76
C TYR A 132 12.98 1.32 1.33
N ALA A 133 12.69 1.56 2.61
CA ALA A 133 11.40 1.21 3.17
C ALA A 133 10.40 2.31 2.81
N VAL A 134 9.20 1.91 2.39
CA VAL A 134 8.05 2.80 2.21
C VAL A 134 7.05 2.44 3.29
N THR A 135 6.62 3.44 4.06
CA THR A 135 5.71 3.28 5.20
C THR A 135 4.51 4.18 5.01
N LEU A 136 3.36 3.59 4.78
CA LEU A 136 2.10 4.28 4.49
C LEU A 136 1.02 3.89 5.50
N THR A 137 0.00 4.73 5.59
CA THR A 137 -1.24 4.46 6.32
C THR A 137 -2.41 4.64 5.37
N LEU A 138 -3.27 3.63 5.30
CA LEU A 138 -4.51 3.65 4.55
C LEU A 138 -5.63 4.09 5.50
N GLU A 139 -6.48 4.99 5.03
CA GLU A 139 -7.57 5.59 5.79
C GLU A 139 -8.84 5.49 4.98
N ASP A 140 -9.90 4.92 5.56
CA ASP A 140 -11.22 4.81 4.97
C ASP A 140 -12.14 5.94 5.44
N PHE A 141 -12.95 6.44 4.52
CA PHE A 141 -13.86 7.55 4.73
C PHE A 141 -15.23 7.20 4.15
N PRO A 142 -16.33 7.70 4.74
CA PRO A 142 -17.66 7.41 4.23
C PRO A 142 -17.77 7.67 2.73
N ALA A 143 -18.47 6.78 2.02
CA ALA A 143 -18.70 6.90 0.59
C ALA A 143 -19.18 8.33 0.20
N GLY A 144 -18.55 8.91 -0.82
CA GLY A 144 -18.86 10.27 -1.29
C GLY A 144 -18.18 11.41 -0.51
N THR A 145 -17.27 11.10 0.42
CA THR A 145 -16.42 12.12 1.06
C THR A 145 -15.60 12.86 0.00
N THR A 146 -15.71 14.19 -0.03
CA THR A 146 -14.89 15.08 -0.90
C THR A 146 -14.00 16.03 -0.10
N ASP A 147 -14.32 16.29 1.16
CA ASP A 147 -13.54 17.15 2.07
C ASP A 147 -12.82 16.30 3.12
N PHE A 148 -11.70 15.70 2.71
CA PHE A 148 -10.90 14.83 3.56
C PHE A 148 -10.16 15.54 4.70
N GLN A 149 -10.07 16.88 4.69
CA GLN A 149 -9.39 17.62 5.75
C GLN A 149 -10.23 17.72 7.02
N ASN A 150 -11.56 17.71 6.86
CA ASN A 150 -12.51 17.80 7.96
C ASN A 150 -13.22 16.48 8.27
N ALA A 151 -13.09 15.49 7.38
CA ALA A 151 -13.61 14.15 7.63
C ALA A 151 -12.68 13.39 8.59
N ARG A 152 -13.27 12.66 9.53
CA ARG A 152 -12.53 11.73 10.39
C ARG A 152 -12.57 10.35 9.73
N PRO A 153 -11.42 9.69 9.50
CA PRO A 153 -11.42 8.34 8.97
C PRO A 153 -12.01 7.35 9.98
N PHE A 154 -12.61 6.27 9.50
CA PHE A 154 -13.17 5.22 10.36
C PHE A 154 -12.07 4.35 10.98
N SER A 155 -11.00 4.12 10.22
CA SER A 155 -9.87 3.32 10.61
C SER A 155 -8.58 3.77 9.94
N ASN A 156 -7.45 3.27 10.46
CA ASN A 156 -6.12 3.50 9.93
C ASN A 156 -5.43 2.15 9.80
N VAL A 157 -4.97 1.76 8.61
CA VAL A 157 -4.28 0.49 8.40
C VAL A 157 -2.86 0.74 7.91
N GLY A 158 -1.87 0.30 8.67
CA GLY A 158 -0.46 0.43 8.28
C GLY A 158 -0.09 -0.49 7.11
N LEU A 159 0.59 0.06 6.10
CA LEU A 159 1.14 -0.68 4.97
C LEU A 159 2.64 -0.39 4.83
N GLN A 160 3.44 -1.45 4.69
CA GLN A 160 4.88 -1.32 4.50
C GLN A 160 5.38 -2.25 3.40
N PHE A 161 6.29 -1.73 2.58
CA PHE A 161 6.96 -2.49 1.52
C PHE A 161 8.33 -1.88 1.22
N LEU A 162 9.12 -2.58 0.42
CA LEU A 162 10.43 -2.11 -0.04
C LEU A 162 10.36 -1.58 -1.46
N VAL A 163 11.07 -0.49 -1.72
CA VAL A 163 11.40 -0.03 -3.06
C VAL A 163 12.89 -0.24 -3.27
N ILE A 164 13.25 -1.03 -4.28
CA ILE A 164 14.64 -1.26 -4.68
C ILE A 164 14.87 -0.49 -5.98
N ILE A 165 15.72 0.52 -5.93
CA ILE A 165 16.17 1.26 -7.10
C ILE A 165 17.48 0.65 -7.57
N SER A 166 17.47 0.07 -8.77
CA SER A 166 18.68 -0.42 -9.43
C SER A 166 19.40 0.75 -10.10
N GLY A 167 20.73 0.74 -10.07
CA GLY A 167 21.54 1.72 -10.80
C GLY A 167 21.24 1.70 -12.29
N GLN A 168 21.40 2.85 -12.95
CA GLN A 168 20.97 3.00 -14.34
C GLN A 168 21.75 2.05 -15.28
N SER A 169 21.01 1.20 -15.99
CA SER A 169 21.51 0.39 -17.10
C SER A 169 20.41 0.24 -18.14
N GLY A 170 20.68 0.55 -19.41
CA GLY A 170 19.69 0.48 -20.50
C GLY A 170 18.79 1.72 -20.62
N SER A 171 17.81 1.64 -21.52
CA SER A 171 16.79 2.67 -21.73
C SER A 171 15.64 2.52 -20.74
N CYS A 172 14.98 3.62 -20.38
CA CYS A 172 13.75 3.58 -19.58
C CYS A 172 12.57 2.93 -20.32
N ASP A 173 12.68 2.81 -21.65
CA ASP A 173 11.71 2.15 -22.50
C ASP A 173 11.92 0.63 -22.58
N ASP A 174 13.03 0.10 -22.04
CA ASP A 174 13.33 -1.34 -21.96
C ASP A 174 12.50 -2.04 -20.87
N LYS A 175 11.23 -1.64 -20.72
CA LYS A 175 10.28 -2.25 -19.79
C LYS A 175 9.46 -3.33 -20.50
N PRO A 176 9.24 -4.48 -19.85
CA PRO A 176 8.31 -5.45 -20.38
C PRO A 176 6.89 -4.88 -20.39
N VAL A 177 6.12 -5.24 -21.42
CA VAL A 177 4.71 -4.92 -21.56
C VAL A 177 3.89 -6.21 -21.44
N PHE A 178 2.73 -6.12 -20.79
CA PHE A 178 1.78 -7.22 -20.75
C PHE A 178 1.23 -7.48 -22.16
N THR A 179 1.02 -8.75 -22.49
CA THR A 179 0.34 -9.15 -23.72
C THR A 179 -1.17 -9.12 -23.55
N ASP A 180 -1.94 -9.17 -24.64
CA ASP A 180 -3.41 -9.22 -24.62
C ASP A 180 -3.97 -10.45 -23.88
N SER A 181 -3.14 -11.48 -23.65
CA SER A 181 -3.47 -12.65 -22.84
C SER A 181 -3.55 -12.34 -21.34
N THR A 182 -2.96 -11.23 -20.90
CA THR A 182 -2.95 -10.81 -19.50
C THR A 182 -4.18 -9.97 -19.19
N PRO A 183 -4.92 -10.27 -18.11
CA PRO A 183 -6.05 -9.44 -17.69
C PRO A 183 -5.66 -7.97 -17.52
N GLN A 184 -6.56 -7.07 -17.91
CA GLN A 184 -6.31 -5.64 -17.86
C GLN A 184 -6.39 -5.11 -16.42
N ASP A 185 -5.72 -3.97 -16.17
CA ASP A 185 -5.84 -3.27 -14.89
C ASP A 185 -7.30 -2.86 -14.65
N GLY A 186 -7.87 -3.28 -13.52
CA GLY A 186 -9.28 -3.06 -13.17
C GLY A 186 -10.29 -4.01 -13.86
N GLU A 187 -9.84 -5.02 -14.60
CA GLU A 187 -10.74 -6.00 -15.19
C GLU A 187 -11.46 -6.82 -14.11
N CYS A 188 -12.78 -6.93 -14.25
CA CYS A 188 -13.62 -7.74 -13.37
C CYS A 188 -13.94 -9.07 -14.05
N SER A 189 -13.57 -10.18 -13.39
CA SER A 189 -13.89 -11.54 -13.83
C SER A 189 -14.93 -12.16 -12.89
N GLU A 190 -16.07 -12.58 -13.43
CA GLU A 190 -17.06 -13.33 -12.67
C GLU A 190 -16.58 -14.78 -12.43
N VAL A 191 -16.58 -15.21 -11.17
CA VAL A 191 -16.17 -16.57 -10.79
C VAL A 191 -17.30 -17.23 -10.00
N GLN A 192 -17.72 -18.41 -10.44
CA GLN A 192 -18.75 -19.19 -9.74
C GLN A 192 -18.21 -19.77 -8.42
N ILE A 193 -19.04 -19.82 -7.39
CA ILE A 193 -18.66 -20.37 -6.08
C ILE A 193 -18.18 -21.82 -6.25
N GLY A 194 -17.03 -22.15 -5.66
CA GLY A 194 -16.40 -23.47 -5.76
C GLY A 194 -15.62 -23.71 -7.06
N SER A 195 -15.55 -22.72 -7.95
CA SER A 195 -14.76 -22.82 -9.20
C SER A 195 -13.35 -22.25 -9.02
N VAL A 196 -12.42 -22.72 -9.85
CA VAL A 196 -11.04 -22.22 -9.91
C VAL A 196 -10.95 -21.13 -10.97
N TYR A 197 -10.54 -19.93 -10.57
CA TYR A 197 -10.14 -18.89 -11.50
C TYR A 197 -8.74 -19.16 -12.05
N LYS A 198 -8.56 -19.01 -13.37
CA LYS A 198 -7.26 -19.12 -14.05
C LYS A 198 -7.06 -17.89 -14.94
N ALA A 199 -5.95 -17.21 -14.75
CA ALA A 199 -5.48 -16.14 -15.62
C ALA A 199 -4.08 -16.47 -16.12
N VAL A 200 -3.76 -16.07 -17.35
CA VAL A 200 -2.41 -16.11 -17.90
C VAL A 200 -1.78 -14.75 -17.64
N ILE A 201 -0.57 -14.73 -17.07
CA ILE A 201 0.22 -13.51 -16.94
C ILE A 201 1.41 -13.68 -17.87
N GLU A 202 1.45 -12.90 -18.93
CA GLU A 202 2.46 -12.98 -19.97
C GLU A 202 2.98 -11.58 -20.31
N VAL A 203 4.30 -11.48 -20.42
CA VAL A 203 5.00 -10.22 -20.70
C VAL A 203 6.00 -10.42 -21.82
N GLN A 204 6.19 -9.38 -22.63
CA GLN A 204 7.18 -9.34 -23.71
C GLN A 204 7.95 -8.02 -23.68
N LEU A 205 9.12 -7.98 -24.35
CA LEU A 205 9.76 -6.69 -24.64
C LEU A 205 8.86 -5.90 -25.59
N ALA A 206 8.72 -4.60 -25.35
CA ALA A 206 7.98 -3.73 -26.25
C ALA A 206 8.66 -3.72 -27.63
N ASP A 207 8.01 -4.35 -28.62
CA ASP A 207 8.49 -4.34 -30.01
C ASP A 207 7.92 -3.11 -30.71
N PHE A 208 8.71 -2.03 -30.78
CA PHE A 208 8.33 -0.78 -31.46
C PHE A 208 8.43 -0.88 -33.00
N GLY A 209 8.63 -2.08 -33.55
CA GLY A 209 8.82 -2.35 -34.97
C GLY A 209 7.56 -2.77 -35.76
N LYS A 210 6.36 -2.66 -35.20
CA LYS A 210 5.09 -2.94 -35.89
C LYS A 210 4.13 -1.76 -35.86
#